data_AF-A0A453NN21-F1
#
_entry.id   AF-A0A453NN21-F1
#
_cell.length_a   1.000
_cell.length_b   1.000
_cell.length_c   1.000
_cell.angle_alpha   90.00
_cell.angle_beta   90.00
_cell.angle_gamma   90.00
#
_symmetry.space_group_name_H-M   'P 1'
#
loop_
_entity.id
_entity.type
_entity.pdbx_description
1 polymer ?
#
loop_
_entity_poly.entity_id
_entity_poly.type
_entity_poly.pdbx_seq_one_letter_code
_entity_poly.pdbx_strand_id
1 'polypeptide(L)'
;MGKKKERSVNVSGKPRHSLDVNRPNDKKGAGGGGAAGGSRSAATVRRLKMYKLRPMRDRGGKIVKHDLQSKELPNTRIEPDRRWFGNTRVINQKELEYFRQELQA
;
A
#
# COMPACT_ATOMS: atom_id res chain seq x y z
N MET A 1 29.13 -12.39 11.68
CA MET A 1 27.75 -12.14 11.22
C MET A 1 27.79 -11.73 9.76
N GLY A 2 27.39 -12.61 8.83
CA GLY A 2 27.44 -12.32 7.40
C GLY A 2 26.34 -11.35 6.99
N LYS A 3 26.71 -10.18 6.44
CA LYS A 3 25.76 -9.26 5.82
C LYS A 3 25.04 -10.02 4.70
N LYS A 4 23.74 -10.29 4.85
CA LYS A 4 22.91 -10.79 3.75
C LYS A 4 22.90 -9.71 2.68
N LYS A 5 23.64 -9.95 1.59
CA LYS A 5 23.58 -9.15 0.37
C LYS A 5 22.17 -9.29 -0.18
N GLU A 6 21.30 -8.33 0.12
CA GLU A 6 20.00 -8.23 -0.52
C GLU A 6 20.24 -8.18 -2.03
N ARG A 7 19.66 -9.14 -2.77
CA ARG A 7 19.73 -9.09 -4.23
C ARG A 7 18.99 -7.84 -4.64
N SER A 8 19.71 -6.86 -5.21
CA SER A 8 19.10 -5.72 -5.88
C SER A 8 18.19 -6.27 -6.98
N VAL A 9 16.88 -6.24 -6.75
CA VAL A 9 15.92 -6.63 -7.76
C VAL A 9 15.92 -5.48 -8.75
N ASN A 10 16.54 -5.67 -9.93
CA ASN A 10 16.59 -4.64 -10.96
C ASN A 10 15.16 -4.15 -11.28
N VAL A 11 14.83 -2.93 -10.85
CA VAL A 11 13.55 -2.25 -11.12
C VAL A 11 13.60 -1.58 -12.50
N SER A 12 14.18 -2.26 -13.49
CA SER A 12 14.28 -1.75 -14.86
C SER A 12 14.37 -2.92 -15.83
N GLY A 13 13.35 -3.12 -16.64
CA GLY A 13 13.30 -4.18 -17.64
C GLY A 13 11.89 -4.35 -18.23
N LYS A 14 11.82 -4.86 -19.46
CA LYS A 14 10.55 -5.23 -20.11
C LYS A 14 9.89 -6.37 -19.32
N PRO A 15 8.57 -6.35 -19.12
CA PRO A 15 7.86 -7.39 -18.36
C PRO A 15 8.07 -8.76 -18.97
N ARG A 16 8.50 -9.75 -18.18
CA ARG A 16 8.83 -11.08 -18.72
C ARG A 16 7.66 -12.06 -18.70
N HIS A 17 6.64 -11.82 -17.87
CA HIS A 17 5.50 -12.71 -17.71
C HIS A 17 4.23 -12.00 -17.23
N SER A 18 3.12 -12.75 -17.15
CA SER A 18 1.77 -12.23 -16.86
C SER A 18 1.55 -11.61 -15.47
N LEU A 19 2.43 -11.91 -14.51
CA LEU A 19 2.38 -11.50 -13.10
C LEU A 19 3.56 -10.59 -12.71
N ASP A 20 4.24 -10.02 -13.69
CA ASP A 20 5.37 -9.12 -13.48
C ASP A 20 4.86 -7.75 -12.95
N VAL A 21 5.51 -7.25 -11.90
CA VAL A 21 5.14 -5.98 -11.23
C VAL A 21 5.64 -4.78 -12.03
N ASN A 22 6.60 -4.98 -12.93
CA ASN A 22 7.19 -3.95 -13.78
C ASN A 22 6.40 -3.72 -15.08
N ARG A 23 5.14 -4.16 -15.14
CA ARG A 23 4.27 -3.94 -16.32
C ARG A 23 3.77 -2.50 -16.41
N PRO A 24 3.68 -1.89 -17.60
CA PRO A 24 3.00 -0.61 -17.75
C PRO A 24 1.55 -0.66 -17.26
N ASN A 25 1.09 0.45 -16.69
CA ASN A 25 -0.32 0.61 -16.30
C ASN A 25 -1.21 1.05 -17.46
N ASP A 26 -0.62 1.46 -18.59
CA ASP A 26 -1.34 1.95 -19.75
C ASP A 26 -1.99 0.80 -20.53
N LYS A 27 -3.17 1.06 -21.11
CA LYS A 27 -3.89 0.13 -22.00
C LYS A 27 -3.10 -0.29 -23.27
N LYS A 28 -1.89 0.27 -23.47
CA LYS A 28 -0.94 -0.07 -24.55
C LYS A 28 0.28 -0.85 -24.03
N GLY A 29 0.08 -1.70 -23.02
CA GLY A 29 1.16 -2.38 -22.33
C GLY A 29 1.69 -3.65 -22.99
N ALA A 30 2.59 -3.45 -23.97
CA ALA A 30 3.48 -4.39 -24.69
C ALA A 30 3.07 -4.60 -26.17
N GLY A 31 3.75 -3.90 -27.08
CA GLY A 31 3.54 -4.02 -28.52
C GLY A 31 4.10 -5.33 -29.09
N GLY A 32 3.36 -5.88 -30.08
CA GLY A 32 3.87 -6.84 -31.06
C GLY A 32 2.92 -7.98 -31.40
N GLY A 33 1.91 -7.73 -32.26
CA GLY A 33 1.19 -8.79 -33.00
C GLY A 33 -0.15 -9.25 -32.41
N GLY A 34 -1.24 -8.70 -32.93
CA GLY A 34 -2.49 -9.44 -33.17
C GLY A 34 -3.11 -10.26 -32.04
N ALA A 35 -3.34 -9.68 -30.85
CA ALA A 35 -4.37 -10.20 -29.94
C ALA A 35 -4.83 -9.08 -28.98
N ALA A 36 -5.97 -8.49 -29.29
CA ALA A 36 -6.62 -7.49 -28.46
C ALA A 36 -6.99 -8.05 -27.07
N GLY A 37 -6.72 -7.28 -26.00
CA GLY A 37 -7.60 -7.26 -24.81
C GLY A 37 -7.20 -7.99 -23.51
N GLY A 38 -5.99 -8.54 -23.35
CA GLY A 38 -5.77 -9.54 -22.28
C GLY A 38 -4.79 -9.25 -21.12
N SER A 39 -4.00 -8.17 -21.13
CA SER A 39 -2.89 -8.02 -20.17
C SER A 39 -3.29 -7.25 -18.89
N ARG A 40 -3.03 -7.86 -17.73
CA ARG A 40 -3.25 -7.24 -16.40
C ARG A 40 -2.30 -6.06 -16.21
N SER A 41 -2.78 -4.87 -15.82
CA SER A 41 -1.91 -3.73 -15.45
C SER A 41 -1.02 -4.03 -14.23
N ALA A 42 0.06 -3.27 -13.99
CA ALA A 42 0.87 -3.43 -12.78
C ALA A 42 0.05 -3.27 -11.48
N ALA A 43 -0.88 -2.31 -11.45
CA ALA A 43 -1.80 -2.16 -10.32
C ALA A 43 -2.62 -3.45 -10.08
N THR A 44 -3.14 -4.05 -11.16
CA THR A 44 -3.87 -5.33 -11.10
C THR A 44 -2.97 -6.46 -10.61
N VAL A 45 -1.72 -6.52 -11.08
CA VAL A 45 -0.75 -7.52 -10.63
C VAL A 45 -0.44 -7.39 -9.14
N ARG A 46 -0.20 -6.17 -8.64
CA ARG A 46 0.03 -5.92 -7.20
C ARG A 46 -1.17 -6.32 -6.36
N ARG A 47 -2.39 -5.97 -6.79
CA ARG A 47 -3.64 -6.40 -6.14
C ARG A 47 -3.76 -7.93 -6.09
N LEU A 48 -3.47 -8.62 -7.19
CA LEU A 48 -3.55 -10.10 -7.21
C LEU A 48 -2.47 -10.76 -6.34
N LYS A 49 -1.30 -10.12 -6.18
CA LYS A 49 -0.27 -10.60 -5.25
C LYS A 49 -0.72 -10.49 -3.79
N MET A 50 -1.60 -9.54 -3.45
CA MET A 50 -2.17 -9.42 -2.10
C MET A 50 -2.92 -10.71 -1.69
N TYR A 51 -3.70 -11.33 -2.58
CA TYR A 51 -4.39 -12.59 -2.28
C TYR A 51 -3.46 -13.80 -2.10
N LYS A 52 -2.17 -13.66 -2.42
CA LYS A 52 -1.15 -14.71 -2.24
C LYS A 52 -0.30 -14.53 -0.99
N LEU A 53 -0.58 -13.52 -0.16
CA LEU A 53 0.19 -13.24 1.05
C LEU A 53 0.07 -14.40 2.05
N ARG A 54 1.18 -15.10 2.29
CA ARG A 54 1.31 -16.21 3.24
C ARG A 54 2.69 -16.18 3.91
N PRO A 55 2.85 -16.70 5.13
CA PRO A 55 4.16 -16.80 5.76
C PRO A 55 5.14 -17.63 4.91
N MET A 56 6.31 -17.06 4.64
CA MET A 56 7.42 -17.78 4.01
C MET A 56 8.20 -18.53 5.10
N ARG A 57 8.43 -19.83 4.89
CA ARG A 57 9.10 -20.71 5.86
C ARG A 57 10.41 -21.25 5.29
N ASP A 58 11.35 -21.58 6.17
CA ASP A 58 12.55 -22.34 5.81
C ASP A 58 12.23 -23.84 5.68
N ARG A 59 13.23 -24.64 5.29
CA ARG A 59 13.09 -26.10 5.17
C ARG A 59 12.78 -26.78 6.52
N GLY A 60 13.19 -26.17 7.63
CA GLY A 60 12.89 -26.62 8.99
C GLY A 60 11.52 -26.16 9.51
N GLY A 61 10.72 -25.49 8.68
CA GLY A 61 9.41 -25.00 9.03
C GLY A 61 9.41 -23.76 9.93
N LYS A 62 10.51 -23.03 10.13
CA LYS A 62 10.50 -21.74 10.83
C LYS A 62 10.08 -20.61 9.89
N ILE A 63 9.30 -19.65 10.38
CA ILE A 63 8.85 -18.50 9.60
C ILE A 63 10.03 -17.53 9.41
N VAL A 64 10.39 -17.27 8.16
CA VAL A 64 11.46 -16.32 7.78
C VAL A 64 10.89 -14.93 7.56
N LYS A 65 9.71 -14.85 6.93
CA LYS A 65 9.04 -13.57 6.63
C LYS A 65 7.52 -13.76 6.64
N HIS A 66 6.82 -12.83 7.26
CA HIS A 66 5.37 -12.71 7.18
C HIS A 66 5.01 -11.23 7.04
N ASP A 67 4.37 -10.87 5.94
CA ASP A 67 3.94 -9.49 5.72
C ASP A 67 2.86 -9.11 6.75
N LEU A 68 2.91 -7.89 7.28
CA LEU A 68 1.94 -7.33 8.24
C LEU A 68 1.76 -8.10 9.56
N GLN A 69 2.71 -8.98 9.92
CA GLN A 69 2.73 -9.73 11.17
C GLN A 69 4.13 -9.64 11.81
N SER A 70 4.62 -8.42 11.99
CA SER A 70 5.85 -8.16 12.72
C SER A 70 5.66 -8.51 14.20
N LYS A 71 6.63 -9.22 14.78
CA LYS A 71 6.69 -9.51 16.23
C LYS A 71 7.38 -8.41 17.03
N GLU A 72 7.93 -7.43 16.35
CA GLU A 72 8.62 -6.29 16.97
C GLU A 72 7.58 -5.42 17.68
N LEU A 73 7.84 -5.10 18.94
CA LEU A 73 7.01 -4.16 19.69
C LEU A 73 7.41 -2.75 19.28
N PRO A 74 6.50 -1.96 18.65
CA PRO A 74 6.80 -0.58 18.35
C PRO A 74 6.86 0.24 19.64
N ASN A 75 7.61 1.35 19.62
CA ASN A 75 7.51 2.34 20.69
C ASN A 75 6.15 3.03 20.59
N THR A 76 5.35 2.94 21.64
CA THR A 76 3.97 3.46 21.71
C THR A 76 3.87 4.82 22.39
N ARG A 77 4.99 5.41 22.83
CA ARG A 77 4.99 6.73 23.45
C ARG A 77 4.64 7.79 22.42
N ILE A 78 3.74 8.68 22.81
CA ILE A 78 3.36 9.84 22.02
C ILE A 78 4.09 11.05 22.60
N GLU A 79 4.68 11.87 21.74
CA GLU A 79 5.45 13.06 22.15
C GLU A 79 4.54 14.13 22.76
N PRO A 80 4.91 14.75 23.90
CA PRO A 80 4.09 15.82 24.46
C PRO A 80 4.09 17.06 23.54
N ASP A 81 2.89 17.51 23.13
CA ASP A 81 2.73 18.72 22.32
C ASP A 81 1.60 19.60 22.90
N ARG A 82 1.87 20.91 23.00
CA ARG A 82 0.88 21.91 23.45
C ARG A 82 -0.33 21.97 22.51
N ARG A 83 -0.16 21.64 21.23
CA ARG A 83 -1.23 21.66 20.21
C ARG A 83 -2.36 20.69 20.51
N TRP A 84 -2.12 19.63 21.29
CA TRP A 84 -3.15 18.65 21.64
C TRP A 84 -4.26 19.21 22.51
N PHE A 85 -3.94 20.27 23.25
CA PHE A 85 -4.85 20.88 24.22
C PHE A 85 -5.54 22.13 23.65
N GLY A 86 -5.22 22.52 22.41
CA GLY A 86 -5.90 23.60 21.71
C GLY A 86 -7.19 23.11 21.04
N ASN A 87 -8.18 23.99 20.95
CA ASN A 87 -9.43 23.67 20.25
C ASN A 87 -9.15 23.40 18.76
N THR A 88 -9.42 22.18 18.29
CA THR A 88 -9.11 21.75 16.91
C THR A 88 -10.18 22.15 15.90
N ARG A 89 -11.43 22.27 16.34
CA ARG A 89 -12.58 22.72 15.53
C ARG A 89 -13.40 23.69 16.36
N VAL A 90 -13.51 24.92 15.89
CA VAL A 90 -14.31 25.99 16.52
C VAL A 90 -15.28 26.51 15.47
N ILE A 91 -16.50 26.81 15.88
CA ILE A 91 -17.54 27.40 15.04
C ILE A 91 -18.12 28.63 15.76
N ASN A 92 -18.46 29.66 15.00
CA ASN A 92 -19.11 30.85 15.56
C ASN A 92 -20.59 30.57 15.86
N GLN A 93 -21.15 31.23 16.87
CA GLN A 93 -22.56 31.02 17.26
C GLN A 93 -23.54 31.33 16.13
N LYS A 94 -23.30 32.41 15.38
CA LYS A 94 -24.14 32.82 14.23
C LYS A 94 -24.12 31.79 13.09
N GLU A 95 -22.94 31.25 12.79
CA GLU A 95 -22.76 30.21 11.76
C GLU A 95 -23.46 28.91 12.17
N LEU A 96 -23.44 28.59 13.47
CA LEU A 96 -24.10 27.42 14.03
C LEU A 96 -25.64 27.56 14.01
N GLU A 97 -26.17 28.75 14.27
CA GLU A 97 -27.60 29.03 14.11
C GLU A 97 -28.05 28.93 12.65
N TYR A 98 -27.27 29.52 11.73
CA TYR A 98 -27.53 29.42 10.30
C TYR A 98 -27.55 27.96 9.83
N PHE A 99 -26.54 27.17 10.21
CA PHE A 99 -26.46 25.76 9.84
C PHE A 99 -27.63 24.93 10.38
N ARG A 100 -28.13 25.26 11.59
CA ARG A 100 -29.30 24.60 12.17
C ARG A 100 -30.58 24.88 11.39
N GLN A 101 -30.76 26.12 10.90
CA GLN A 101 -31.93 26.49 10.10
C GLN A 101 -31.92 25.81 8.74
N GLU A 102 -30.78 25.80 8.06
CA GLU A 102 -30.62 25.17 6.74
C GLU A 102 -30.83 23.65 6.79
N LEU A 103 -30.47 22.98 7.89
CA LEU A 103 -30.70 21.54 8.07
C LEU A 103 -32.13 21.18 8.49
N GLN A 104 -32.91 22.14 8.99
CA GLN A 104 -34.30 21.92 9.40
C GLN A 104 -35.30 22.24 8.28
N ALA A 105 -34.89 23.03 7.29
CA ALA A 105 -35.61 23.25 6.04
C ALA A 105 -35.59 21.97 5.16
#